data_AF-A0A3N5WYY1-F1
#
_entry.id   AF-A0A3N5WYY1-F1
#
_cell.length_a   1.000
_cell.length_b   1.000
_cell.length_c   1.000
_cell.angle_alpha   90.00
_cell.angle_beta   90.00
_cell.angle_gamma   90.00
#
_symmetry.space_group_name_H-M   'P 1'
#
loop_
_entity.id
_entity.type
_entity.pdbx_description
1 polymer ?
#
loop_
_entity_poly.entity_id
_entity_poly.type
_entity_poly.pdbx_seq_one_letter_code
_entity_poly.pdbx_strand_id
1 'polypeptide(L)'
;MNGLTEPEICALKEALDDEYRAWATYDQVIADFGEVPPFSNIRTAEARHIEALCALFAHYGLPIPPNSWPGKVERYADLQAACAAGVAAEIANGAMYERLLAASRRPDILTVLRNLQEASQQRHLPAFQRAAQRPAGGGCGDGRRRRGGGG
;
A
#
# COMPACT_ATOMS: atom_id res chain seq x y z
N MET A 1 4.94 29.45 -15.56
CA MET A 1 5.52 28.50 -14.58
C MET A 1 4.41 28.19 -13.57
N ASN A 2 3.77 27.03 -13.69
CA ASN A 2 2.74 26.61 -12.72
C ASN A 2 3.43 26.05 -11.48
N GLY A 3 4.11 26.93 -10.72
CA GLY A 3 4.77 26.54 -9.49
C GLY A 3 3.75 25.98 -8.49
N LEU A 4 4.12 24.87 -7.85
CA LEU A 4 3.38 24.36 -6.70
C LEU A 4 3.62 25.27 -5.50
N THR A 5 2.60 25.38 -4.66
CA THR A 5 2.72 26.04 -3.35
C THR A 5 3.49 25.14 -2.38
N GLU A 6 4.06 25.71 -1.32
CA GLU A 6 4.75 24.91 -0.29
C GLU A 6 3.86 23.82 0.32
N PRO A 7 2.57 24.06 0.66
CA PRO A 7 1.67 23.01 1.13
C PRO A 7 1.50 21.86 0.13
N GLU A 8 1.42 22.15 -1.16
CA GLU A 8 1.29 21.11 -2.21
C GLU A 8 2.57 20.29 -2.31
N ILE A 9 3.73 20.93 -2.26
CA ILE A 9 5.04 20.23 -2.30
C ILE A 9 5.18 19.33 -1.07
N CYS A 10 4.84 19.84 0.12
CA CYS A 10 4.87 19.05 1.35
C CYS A 10 3.91 17.86 1.27
N ALA A 11 2.69 18.06 0.75
CA ALA A 11 1.72 16.99 0.62
C ALA A 11 2.18 15.88 -0.35
N LEU A 12 2.77 16.24 -1.50
CA LEU A 12 3.29 15.26 -2.45
C LEU A 12 4.49 14.49 -1.89
N LYS A 13 5.38 15.17 -1.16
CA LYS A 13 6.53 14.52 -0.49
C LYS A 13 6.07 13.58 0.61
N GLU A 14 5.09 14.00 1.40
CA GLU A 14 4.51 13.18 2.47
C GLU A 14 3.82 11.94 1.90
N ALA A 15 2.99 12.09 0.87
CA ALA A 15 2.38 10.94 0.18
C ALA A 15 3.45 9.97 -0.32
N LEU A 16 4.48 10.47 -1.01
CA LEU A 16 5.51 9.61 -1.58
C LEU A 16 6.33 8.87 -0.51
N ASP A 17 6.65 9.53 0.60
CA ASP A 17 7.37 8.90 1.70
C ASP A 17 6.54 7.81 2.37
N ASP A 18 5.22 8.01 2.51
CA ASP A 18 4.32 7.00 3.07
C ASP A 18 4.19 5.78 2.13
N GLU A 19 4.03 6.00 0.82
CA GLU A 19 4.01 4.91 -0.18
C GLU A 19 5.33 4.14 -0.20
N TYR A 20 6.47 4.83 -0.07
CA TYR A 20 7.78 4.19 0.07
C TYR A 20 7.88 3.33 1.34
N ARG A 21 7.38 3.84 2.46
CA ARG A 21 7.37 3.11 3.73
C ARG A 21 6.48 1.87 3.64
N ALA A 22 5.28 1.99 3.07
CA ALA A 22 4.36 0.88 2.87
C ALA A 22 5.00 -0.20 1.97
N TRP A 23 5.51 0.20 0.81
CA TRP A 23 6.20 -0.70 -0.11
C TRP A 23 7.35 -1.44 0.56
N ALA A 24 8.23 -0.72 1.28
CA ALA A 24 9.39 -1.32 1.95
C ALA A 24 8.97 -2.25 3.09
N THR A 25 7.90 -1.91 3.80
CA THR A 25 7.35 -2.77 4.88
C THR A 25 6.84 -4.08 4.29
N TYR A 26 6.06 -4.03 3.22
CA TYR A 26 5.50 -5.23 2.59
C TYR A 26 6.58 -6.05 1.88
N ASP A 27 7.56 -5.40 1.26
CA ASP A 27 8.75 -6.07 0.70
C ASP A 27 9.52 -6.84 1.78
N GLN A 28 9.74 -6.23 2.96
CA GLN A 28 10.42 -6.90 4.07
C GLN A 28 9.60 -8.07 4.64
N VAL A 29 8.28 -7.93 4.77
CA VAL A 29 7.40 -9.03 5.19
C VAL A 29 7.48 -10.19 4.21
N ILE A 30 7.48 -9.93 2.91
CA ILE A 30 7.62 -10.96 1.87
C ILE A 30 9.00 -11.63 1.95
N ALA A 31 10.06 -10.85 2.20
CA ALA A 31 11.40 -11.41 2.38
C ALA A 31 11.49 -12.34 3.62
N ASP A 32 10.76 -12.02 4.69
CA ASP A 32 10.81 -12.77 5.95
C ASP A 32 9.91 -14.01 5.95
N PHE A 33 8.73 -13.93 5.32
CA PHE A 33 7.68 -14.96 5.39
C PHE A 33 7.30 -15.59 4.05
N GLY A 34 7.90 -15.13 2.94
CA GLY A 34 7.62 -15.57 1.58
C GLY A 34 6.50 -14.78 0.88
N GLU A 35 6.30 -15.06 -0.41
CA GLU A 35 5.25 -14.42 -1.21
C GLU A 35 3.85 -14.90 -0.79
N VAL A 36 3.27 -14.20 0.19
CA VAL A 36 1.94 -14.51 0.72
C VAL A 36 0.96 -13.36 0.53
N PRO A 37 -0.29 -13.63 0.08
CA PRO A 37 -1.35 -12.63 0.10
C PRO A 37 -1.69 -12.20 1.54
N PRO A 38 -2.01 -10.92 1.79
CA PRO A 38 -2.23 -9.87 0.80
C PRO A 38 -0.96 -9.07 0.41
N PHE A 39 0.18 -9.30 1.08
CA PHE A 39 1.38 -8.48 0.96
C PHE A 39 1.95 -8.39 -0.46
N SER A 40 2.03 -9.50 -1.21
CA SER A 40 2.57 -9.49 -2.58
C SER A 40 1.75 -8.62 -3.54
N ASN A 41 0.42 -8.70 -3.43
CA ASN A 41 -0.50 -7.93 -4.26
C ASN A 41 -0.46 -6.44 -3.88
N ILE A 42 -0.44 -6.14 -2.58
CA ILE A 42 -0.44 -4.77 -2.08
C ILE A 42 0.90 -4.09 -2.38
N ARG A 43 2.05 -4.75 -2.18
CA ARG A 43 3.37 -4.22 -2.61
C ARG A 43 3.37 -3.81 -4.09
N THR A 44 2.74 -4.60 -4.95
CA THR A 44 2.62 -4.29 -6.39
C THR A 44 1.73 -3.07 -6.63
N ALA A 45 0.68 -2.88 -5.82
CA ALA A 45 -0.15 -1.68 -5.85
C ALA A 45 0.64 -0.44 -5.38
N GLU A 46 1.40 -0.55 -4.29
CA GLU A 46 2.21 0.58 -3.80
C GLU A 46 3.28 1.00 -4.81
N ALA A 47 3.88 0.05 -5.56
CA ALA A 47 4.79 0.39 -6.64
C ALA A 47 4.13 1.28 -7.71
N ARG A 48 2.85 1.02 -8.05
CA ARG A 48 2.08 1.85 -8.98
C ARG A 48 1.71 3.20 -8.38
N HIS A 49 1.45 3.27 -7.08
CA HIS A 49 1.21 4.53 -6.37
C HIS A 49 2.45 5.42 -6.41
N ILE A 50 3.62 4.85 -6.11
CA ILE A 50 4.93 5.51 -6.23
C ILE A 50 5.13 6.05 -7.65
N GLU A 51 4.88 5.24 -8.68
CA GLU A 51 5.00 5.67 -10.08
C GLU A 51 4.07 6.86 -10.41
N ALA A 52 2.81 6.81 -9.96
CA ALA A 52 1.84 7.89 -10.17
C ALA A 52 2.28 9.20 -9.49
N LEU A 53 2.81 9.12 -8.27
CA LEU A 53 3.38 10.28 -7.57
C LEU A 53 4.62 10.79 -8.29
N CYS A 54 5.57 9.93 -8.67
CA CYS A 54 6.76 10.29 -9.43
C CYS A 54 6.41 11.01 -10.74
N ALA A 55 5.32 10.62 -11.41
CA ALA A 55 4.83 11.31 -12.60
C ALA A 55 4.37 12.75 -12.30
N LEU A 56 3.71 13.00 -11.15
CA LEU A 56 3.39 14.36 -10.70
C LEU A 56 4.66 15.16 -10.39
N PHE A 57 5.63 14.57 -9.69
CA PHE A 57 6.91 15.24 -9.41
C PHE A 57 7.60 15.67 -10.71
N ALA A 58 7.68 14.78 -11.70
CA ALA A 58 8.25 15.07 -13.01
C ALA A 58 7.44 16.16 -13.74
N HIS A 59 6.11 16.10 -13.71
CA HIS A 59 5.23 17.10 -14.34
C HIS A 59 5.47 18.51 -13.79
N TYR A 60 5.69 18.63 -12.47
CA TYR A 60 5.93 19.90 -11.81
C TYR A 60 7.43 20.28 -11.70
N GLY A 61 8.34 19.48 -12.27
CA GLY A 61 9.78 19.73 -12.21
C GLY A 61 10.38 19.63 -10.80
N LEU A 62 9.76 18.86 -9.91
CA LEU A 62 10.26 18.62 -8.56
C LEU A 62 11.30 17.48 -8.55
N PRO A 63 12.37 17.59 -7.75
CA PRO A 63 13.26 16.47 -7.52
C PRO A 63 12.53 15.37 -6.75
N ILE A 64 12.66 14.12 -7.21
CA ILE A 64 12.09 12.94 -6.57
C ILE A 64 13.02 12.52 -5.41
N PRO A 65 12.54 12.52 -4.15
CA PRO A 65 13.29 11.98 -3.03
C PRO A 65 13.57 10.47 -3.23
N PRO A 66 14.77 9.98 -2.89
CA PRO A 66 15.05 8.55 -2.92
C PRO A 66 14.33 7.82 -1.79
N ASN A 67 13.96 6.56 -2.02
CA ASN A 67 13.39 5.71 -0.97
C ASN A 67 14.45 5.40 0.09
N SER A 68 14.21 5.80 1.33
CA SER A 68 15.15 5.64 2.45
C SER A 68 14.78 4.52 3.44
N TRP A 69 13.65 3.85 3.21
CA TRP A 69 13.04 2.86 4.10
C TRP A 69 13.57 1.42 4.00
N PRO A 70 14.13 0.93 2.86
CA PRO A 70 14.72 -0.41 2.81
C PRO A 70 15.72 -0.64 3.96
N GLY A 71 15.52 -1.71 4.73
CA GLY A 71 16.33 -2.04 5.90
C GLY A 71 16.06 -1.23 7.18
N LYS A 72 15.13 -0.26 7.16
CA LYS A 72 14.73 0.55 8.33
C LYS A 72 13.29 0.30 8.79
N VAL A 73 12.54 -0.49 8.06
CA VAL A 73 11.17 -0.87 8.40
C VAL A 73 11.14 -1.90 9.53
N GLU A 74 10.02 -1.93 10.24
CA GLU A 74 9.80 -2.87 11.34
C GLU A 74 9.72 -4.31 10.82
N ARG A 75 10.23 -5.24 11.64
CA ARG A 75 10.08 -6.69 11.42
C ARG A 75 9.05 -7.22 12.39
N TYR A 76 8.22 -8.13 11.90
CA TYR A 76 7.12 -8.69 12.68
C TYR A 76 7.48 -10.11 13.13
N ALA A 77 6.90 -10.55 14.26
CA ALA A 77 7.14 -11.89 14.78
C ALA A 77 6.49 -12.98 13.92
N ASP A 78 5.35 -12.68 13.32
CA ASP A 78 4.60 -13.57 12.44
C ASP A 78 3.71 -12.78 11.45
N LEU A 79 3.08 -13.50 10.53
CA LEU A 79 2.17 -12.92 9.54
C LEU A 79 0.92 -12.29 10.17
N GLN A 80 0.48 -12.77 11.33
CA GLN A 80 -0.69 -12.26 12.02
C GLN A 80 -0.42 -10.85 12.55
N ALA A 81 0.74 -10.65 13.18
CA ALA A 81 1.22 -9.35 13.64
C ALA A 81 1.43 -8.40 12.47
N ALA A 82 2.04 -8.87 11.37
CA ALA A 82 2.21 -8.07 10.16
C ALA A 82 0.85 -7.64 9.56
N CYS A 83 -0.15 -8.51 9.53
CA CYS A 83 -1.49 -8.17 9.04
C CYS A 83 -2.19 -7.15 9.95
N ALA A 84 -2.06 -7.30 11.27
CA ALA A 84 -2.63 -6.36 12.23
C ALA A 84 -1.99 -4.96 12.10
N ALA A 85 -0.67 -4.91 11.92
CA ALA A 85 0.05 -3.67 11.63
C ALA A 85 -0.38 -3.06 10.30
N GLY A 86 -0.58 -3.89 9.27
CA GLY A 86 -1.14 -3.45 7.97
C GLY A 86 -2.52 -2.79 8.12
N VAL A 87 -3.45 -3.38 8.88
CA VAL A 87 -4.75 -2.75 9.17
C VAL A 87 -4.59 -1.36 9.80
N ALA A 88 -3.71 -1.23 10.80
CA ALA A 88 -3.46 0.05 11.45
C ALA A 88 -2.82 1.07 10.48
N ALA A 89 -1.90 0.62 9.62
CA ALA A 89 -1.26 1.45 8.61
C ALA A 89 -2.28 1.98 7.59
N GLU A 90 -3.17 1.13 7.07
CA GLU A 90 -4.18 1.57 6.09
C GLU A 90 -5.21 2.56 6.70
N ILE A 91 -5.57 2.39 7.98
CA ILE A 91 -6.43 3.37 8.68
C ILE A 91 -5.71 4.72 8.80
N ALA A 92 -4.42 4.70 9.18
CA ALA A 92 -3.61 5.91 9.29
C ALA A 92 -3.41 6.60 7.91
N ASN A 93 -3.18 5.80 6.86
CA ASN A 93 -3.05 6.26 5.48
C ASN A 93 -4.34 6.95 5.00
N GLY A 94 -5.51 6.36 5.27
CA GLY A 94 -6.81 6.98 4.97
C GLY A 94 -6.96 8.38 5.58
N ALA A 95 -6.63 8.53 6.87
CA ALA A 95 -6.69 9.81 7.57
C ALA A 95 -5.62 10.81 7.09
N MET A 96 -4.43 10.32 6.72
CA MET A 96 -3.39 11.13 6.08
C MET A 96 -3.92 11.72 4.77
N TYR A 97 -4.46 10.90 3.87
CA TYR A 97 -4.96 11.37 2.57
C TYR A 97 -6.09 12.39 2.69
N GLU A 98 -6.98 12.27 3.69
CA GLU A 98 -8.00 13.30 3.95
C GLU A 98 -7.37 14.69 4.18
N ARG A 99 -6.27 14.74 4.97
CA ARG A 99 -5.51 15.96 5.20
C ARG A 99 -4.74 16.41 3.95
N LEU A 100 -4.13 15.49 3.21
CA LEU A 100 -3.37 15.83 1.99
C LEU A 100 -4.26 16.40 0.89
N LEU A 101 -5.48 15.87 0.75
CA LEU A 101 -6.49 16.37 -0.20
C LEU A 101 -6.92 17.81 0.11
N ALA A 102 -6.85 18.25 1.37
CA ALA A 102 -7.12 19.63 1.74
C ALA A 102 -5.98 20.61 1.38
N ALA A 103 -4.78 20.10 1.07
CA ALA A 103 -3.60 20.92 0.77
C ALA A 103 -3.55 21.46 -0.67
N SER A 104 -4.39 20.96 -1.58
CA SER A 104 -4.43 21.40 -2.98
C SER A 104 -5.85 21.60 -3.48
N ARG A 105 -6.00 22.44 -4.52
CA ARG A 105 -7.22 22.55 -5.34
C ARG A 105 -6.99 22.11 -6.79
N ARG A 106 -5.79 21.61 -7.11
CA ARG A 106 -5.40 21.26 -8.48
C ARG A 106 -6.00 19.91 -8.88
N PRO A 107 -6.75 19.83 -9.98
CA PRO A 107 -7.49 18.62 -10.35
C PRO A 107 -6.62 17.39 -10.55
N ASP A 108 -5.42 17.54 -11.11
CA ASP A 108 -4.46 16.47 -11.37
C ASP A 108 -3.91 15.87 -10.06
N ILE A 109 -3.46 16.71 -9.12
CA ILE A 109 -3.02 16.27 -7.79
C ILE A 109 -4.16 15.59 -7.05
N LEU A 110 -5.34 16.22 -7.01
CA LEU A 110 -6.50 15.66 -6.33
C LEU A 110 -6.94 14.32 -6.92
N THR A 111 -6.83 14.15 -8.23
CA THR A 111 -7.16 12.87 -8.89
C THR A 111 -6.23 11.76 -8.45
N VAL A 112 -4.91 12.01 -8.46
CA VAL A 112 -3.93 11.00 -8.00
C VAL A 112 -4.14 10.67 -6.53
N LEU A 113 -4.19 11.68 -5.65
CA LEU A 113 -4.34 11.45 -4.20
C LEU A 113 -5.64 10.71 -3.85
N ARG A 114 -6.76 11.02 -4.54
CA ARG A 114 -8.03 10.29 -4.34
C ARG A 114 -7.93 8.84 -4.80
N ASN A 115 -7.30 8.58 -5.94
CA ASN A 115 -7.14 7.22 -6.44
C ASN A 115 -6.31 6.36 -5.47
N LEU A 116 -5.25 6.93 -4.89
CA LEU A 116 -4.40 6.27 -3.91
C LEU A 116 -5.18 6.00 -2.61
N GLN A 117 -5.90 7.00 -2.09
CA GLN A 117 -6.78 6.84 -0.94
C GLN A 117 -7.84 5.74 -1.16
N GLU A 118 -8.49 5.74 -2.33
CA GLU A 118 -9.52 4.76 -2.67
C GLU A 118 -8.94 3.34 -2.70
N ALA A 119 -7.75 3.17 -3.28
CA ALA A 119 -7.05 1.89 -3.30
C ALA A 119 -6.74 1.39 -1.89
N SER A 120 -6.20 2.25 -1.03
CA SER A 120 -5.95 1.92 0.38
C SER A 120 -7.24 1.51 1.09
N GLN A 121 -8.26 2.38 1.09
CA GLN A 121 -9.48 2.17 1.89
C GLN A 121 -10.38 1.04 1.37
N GLN A 122 -10.51 0.89 0.05
CA GLN A 122 -11.45 -0.05 -0.54
C GLN A 122 -10.82 -1.40 -0.91
N ARG A 123 -9.48 -1.45 -1.03
CA ARG A 123 -8.79 -2.68 -1.48
C ARG A 123 -7.81 -3.18 -0.43
N HIS A 124 -6.89 -2.34 0.05
CA HIS A 124 -5.82 -2.79 0.95
C HIS A 124 -6.38 -3.08 2.35
N LEU A 125 -7.10 -2.13 2.95
CA LEU A 125 -7.68 -2.27 4.28
C LEU A 125 -8.56 -3.53 4.42
N PRO A 126 -9.54 -3.78 3.53
CA PRO A 126 -10.34 -5.01 3.61
C PRO A 126 -9.50 -6.28 3.39
N ALA A 127 -8.43 -6.22 2.59
CA ALA A 127 -7.55 -7.36 2.38
C ALA A 127 -6.75 -7.71 3.64
N PHE A 128 -6.19 -6.70 4.33
CA PHE A 128 -5.52 -6.91 5.61
C PHE A 128 -6.48 -7.35 6.71
N GLN A 129 -7.69 -6.77 6.79
CA GLN A 129 -8.70 -7.19 7.76
C GLN A 129 -9.09 -8.66 7.58
N ARG A 130 -9.29 -9.12 6.34
CA ARG A 130 -9.56 -10.55 6.05
C ARG A 130 -8.37 -11.43 6.40
N ALA A 131 -7.15 -10.98 6.15
CA ALA A 131 -5.94 -11.74 6.46
C ALA A 131 -5.73 -11.88 7.97
N ALA A 132 -5.95 -10.80 8.73
CA ALA A 132 -5.87 -10.80 10.20
C ALA A 132 -6.97 -11.63 10.88
N GLN A 133 -8.09 -11.91 10.21
CA GLN A 133 -9.15 -12.76 10.77
C GLN A 133 -8.95 -14.26 10.46
N ARG A 134 -7.99 -14.60 9.58
CA ARG A 134 -7.72 -16.00 9.22
C ARG A 134 -6.77 -16.62 10.24
N PRO A 135 -7.16 -17.69 10.96
CA PRO A 135 -6.21 -18.43 11.76
C PRO A 135 -5.13 -19.04 10.87
N ALA A 136 -3.88 -19.03 11.36
CA ALA A 136 -2.72 -19.65 10.73
C ALA A 136 -2.91 -21.18 10.67
N GLY A 137 -3.72 -21.67 9.73
CA GLY A 137 -4.07 -23.09 9.68
C GLY A 137 -5.09 -23.52 8.62
N GLY A 138 -5.35 -22.71 7.59
CA GLY A 138 -6.25 -23.07 6.48
C GLY A 138 -5.56 -23.83 5.36
N GLY A 139 -4.84 -24.91 5.68
CA GLY A 139 -4.24 -25.80 4.69
C GLY A 139 -5.27 -26.74 4.03
N CYS A 140 -5.07 -26.97 2.73
CA CYS A 140 -5.63 -28.00 1.85
C CYS A 140 -7.14 -28.08 1.62
N GLY A 141 -7.61 -27.35 0.60
CA GLY A 141 -8.64 -27.88 -0.28
C GLY A 141 -8.05 -28.99 -1.16
N ASP A 142 -7.87 -30.20 -0.62
CA ASP A 142 -7.67 -31.42 -1.42
C ASP A 142 -8.97 -31.70 -2.16
N GLY A 143 -9.11 -31.08 -3.33
CA GLY A 143 -10.14 -31.41 -4.31
C GLY A 143 -9.87 -32.77 -4.96
N ARG A 144 -9.90 -33.85 -4.16
CA ARG A 144 -10.06 -35.23 -4.66
C ARG A 144 -11.37 -35.33 -5.42
N ARG A 145 -11.33 -35.08 -6.73
CA ARG A 145 -12.35 -35.53 -7.68
C ARG A 145 -12.33 -37.05 -7.72
N ARG A 146 -13.06 -37.70 -6.81
CA ARG A 146 -13.50 -39.10 -6.99
C ARG A 146 -14.55 -39.12 -8.10
N ARG A 147 -14.10 -39.36 -9.33
CA ARG A 147 -14.95 -39.83 -10.43
C ARG A 147 -15.22 -41.32 -10.19
N GLY A 148 -16.24 -41.63 -9.40
CA GLY A 148 -16.81 -42.97 -9.30
C GLY A 148 -17.79 -43.18 -10.44
N GLY A 149 -17.55 -44.21 -11.26
CA GLY A 149 -18.50 -44.70 -12.25
C GLY A 149 -19.42 -45.78 -11.68
N GLY A 150 -20.39 -46.19 -12.51
CA GLY A 150 -21.35 -47.27 -12.29
C GLY A 150 -22.78 -46.72 -12.29
N GLY A 151 -23.70 -47.15 -13.14
CA GLY A 151 -23.77 -48.24 -14.12
C GLY A 151 -25.13 -48.16 -14.80
#